data_AF-A0A6P8J9G8-F1
#
_entry.id   AF-A0A6P8J9G8-F1
#
_cell.length_a   1.000
_cell.length_b   1.000
_cell.length_c   1.000
_cell.angle_alpha   90.00
_cell.angle_beta   90.00
_cell.angle_gamma   90.00
#
_symmetry.space_group_name_H-M   'P 1'
#
loop_
_entity.id
_entity.type
_entity.pdbx_description
1 polymer ?
#
loop_
_entity_poly.entity_id
_entity_poly.type
_entity_poly.pdbx_seq_one_letter_code
_entity_poly.pdbx_strand_id
1 'polypeptide(L)'
;MHVEETQQKVNKAKKADKKQRRCLAIIKSDCEVSPSAEPTTFLAILNVGLSNGLTEECLLTEAAATGGKVIQVVMLPGKSYCFLICANLEDSQLIYEGMHNISTIGQQGAVAYLSYVKQLPALVGKSEWNKPLPGGLHIIADFVTEEEESTLLRAIGEDGRTSEGTGTLKHRNVKHFGFEFLYGSNNVDPSKPLEQPIPSACDILWPRLNSFASTWDWSSPDQLTVNEYEPGHGIPPHVDTHSAFLDPILSLSLQSDVVMDFRRGDDQVQVRLPRRSLLIMSGEARYDWTHGIKPKHIDVVPSASGGLTTQARGKRTSLTFRRLRKGPCDCSYPALCDTQQTKVPQELHASLAAQAVTLEQQNVHEVYDKIADHFSETRHTPWPQVAEFLDSFEPQSVVLDIGCGNGKYLGCNPLLLAVGCDRAQGLLAVGRRKGQNVFRCDCLAVPVRSSSIDGCISIAVIHHLATKERRLAALQEMARVLRPGGRALVYVWAKDQRKNDKKSTYLRQNKAVNKERTTEQQQRQKQHQELEQNPPNNNPLPIHTNRTEFQQQDVLVPWKTKDEQKTTYLRYYHVFEEEELENLVSQLHEVQLIKSYYDQGNHCAIFEKISNNSL
;
A
#
# COMPACT_ATOMS: atom_id res chain seq x y z
N MET A 1 36.37 -14.54 44.47
CA MET A 1 35.07 -14.09 45.03
C MET A 1 34.98 -12.58 45.28
N HIS A 2 35.47 -12.00 46.39
CA HIS A 2 35.21 -10.57 46.68
C HIS A 2 35.83 -9.56 45.69
N VAL A 3 37.00 -9.87 45.12
CA VAL A 3 37.65 -9.02 44.10
C VAL A 3 36.93 -9.11 42.75
N GLU A 4 36.42 -10.28 42.37
CA GLU A 4 35.66 -10.49 41.13
C GLU A 4 34.26 -9.85 41.20
N GLU A 5 33.59 -9.90 42.35
CA GLU A 5 32.33 -9.20 42.59
C GLU A 5 32.50 -7.67 42.49
N THR A 6 33.61 -7.15 43.03
CA THR A 6 33.92 -5.71 42.98
C THR A 6 34.22 -5.27 41.54
N GLN A 7 35.00 -6.06 40.78
CA GLN A 7 35.30 -5.78 39.37
C GLN A 7 34.04 -5.85 38.49
N GLN A 8 33.14 -6.81 38.74
CA GLN A 8 31.86 -6.91 38.03
C GLN A 8 30.92 -5.73 38.34
N LYS A 9 30.87 -5.26 39.59
CA LYS A 9 30.08 -4.07 39.97
C LYS A 9 30.59 -2.81 39.26
N VAL A 10 31.91 -2.60 39.21
CA VAL A 10 32.53 -1.46 38.50
C VAL A 10 32.25 -1.51 36.99
N ASN A 11 32.34 -2.69 36.38
CA ASN A 11 32.05 -2.86 34.95
C ASN A 11 30.57 -2.62 34.62
N LYS A 12 29.64 -3.06 35.49
CA LYS A 12 28.20 -2.78 35.35
C LYS A 12 27.90 -1.28 35.48
N ALA A 13 28.50 -0.59 36.44
CA ALA A 13 28.33 0.86 36.62
C ALA A 13 28.83 1.67 35.42
N LYS A 14 30.01 1.35 34.87
CA LYS A 14 30.53 1.99 33.64
C LYS A 14 29.63 1.77 32.42
N LYS A 15 29.05 0.57 32.30
CA LYS A 15 28.11 0.24 31.22
C LYS A 15 26.80 1.02 31.35
N ALA A 16 26.29 1.17 32.58
CA ALA A 16 25.10 1.97 32.88
C ALA A 16 25.30 3.45 32.53
N ASP A 17 26.41 4.06 32.98
CA ASP A 17 26.76 5.46 32.69
C ASP A 17 26.88 5.74 31.18
N LYS A 18 27.55 4.85 30.42
CA LYS A 18 27.63 4.97 28.96
C LYS A 18 26.26 4.93 28.29
N LYS A 19 25.35 4.08 28.78
CA LYS A 19 23.98 3.95 28.26
C LYS A 19 23.13 5.16 28.61
N GLN A 20 23.24 5.65 29.85
CA GLN A 20 22.58 6.87 30.32
C GLN A 20 22.95 8.08 29.45
N ARG A 21 24.26 8.33 29.24
CA ARG A 21 24.75 9.43 28.38
C ARG A 21 24.24 9.36 26.95
N ARG A 22 24.21 8.16 26.36
CA ARG A 22 23.70 7.95 25.01
C ARG A 22 22.21 8.29 24.92
N CYS A 23 21.40 7.80 25.86
CA CYS A 23 19.97 8.08 25.84
C CYS A 23 19.66 9.56 26.14
N LEU A 24 20.39 10.19 27.06
CA LEU A 24 20.26 11.62 27.33
C LEU A 24 20.61 12.49 26.12
N ALA A 25 21.60 12.09 25.31
CA ALA A 25 21.90 12.78 24.06
C ALA A 25 20.74 12.70 23.05
N ILE A 26 20.05 11.56 22.98
CA ILE A 26 18.84 11.38 22.15
C ILE A 26 17.71 12.28 22.66
N ILE A 27 17.42 12.25 23.96
CA ILE A 27 16.36 13.07 24.58
C ILE A 27 16.63 14.57 24.36
N LYS A 28 17.87 15.01 24.55
CA LYS A 28 18.26 16.40 24.30
C LYS A 28 18.05 16.81 22.83
N SER A 29 18.41 15.93 21.89
CA SER A 29 18.20 16.16 20.46
C SER A 29 16.73 16.15 20.07
N ASP A 30 15.91 15.33 20.72
CA ASP A 30 14.52 15.08 20.33
C ASP A 30 13.54 16.12 20.92
N CYS A 31 13.78 16.61 22.13
CA CYS A 31 12.84 17.48 22.83
C CYS A 31 13.48 18.55 23.72
N GLU A 32 14.77 18.85 23.53
CA GLU A 32 15.50 19.94 24.21
C GLU A 32 15.55 19.84 25.75
N VAL A 33 15.24 18.67 26.30
CA VAL A 33 15.31 18.41 27.74
C VAL A 33 16.77 18.21 28.15
N SER A 34 17.19 18.92 29.20
CA SER A 34 18.55 18.85 29.73
C SER A 34 18.63 18.04 31.02
N PRO A 35 19.67 17.19 31.19
CA PRO A 35 19.88 16.46 32.43
C PRO A 35 20.23 17.41 33.58
N SER A 36 19.88 16.99 34.80
CA SER A 36 20.32 17.61 36.05
C SER A 36 21.28 16.67 36.77
N ALA A 37 22.37 17.23 37.31
CA ALA A 37 23.27 16.50 38.21
C ALA A 37 22.68 16.38 39.62
N GLU A 38 21.92 17.40 40.03
CA GLU A 38 21.21 17.44 41.31
C GLU A 38 19.81 16.84 41.17
N PRO A 39 19.26 16.21 42.22
CA PRO A 39 17.89 15.71 42.24
C PRO A 39 16.86 16.79 41.91
N THR A 40 15.85 16.41 41.13
CA THR A 40 14.72 17.25 40.72
C THR A 40 13.44 16.44 40.83
N THR A 41 12.29 17.10 40.98
CA THR A 41 10.98 16.43 40.97
C THR A 41 10.64 15.78 39.62
N PHE A 42 11.43 16.04 38.57
CA PHE A 42 11.30 15.41 37.26
C PHE A 42 12.34 14.31 37.05
N LEU A 43 11.87 13.15 36.60
CA LEU A 43 12.71 12.03 36.19
C LEU A 43 12.45 11.68 34.73
N ALA A 44 13.50 11.40 33.98
CA ALA A 44 13.42 10.78 32.67
C ALA A 44 13.77 9.30 32.76
N ILE A 45 12.93 8.44 32.19
CA ILE A 45 13.19 7.02 31.99
C ILE A 45 13.69 6.85 30.57
N LEU A 46 14.95 6.48 30.43
CA LEU A 46 15.77 6.81 29.26
C LEU A 46 15.68 5.78 28.12
N ASN A 47 15.19 4.59 28.41
CA ASN A 47 15.19 3.46 27.46
C ASN A 47 13.90 2.62 27.53
N VAL A 48 12.86 3.16 28.13
CA VAL A 48 11.54 2.53 28.25
C VAL A 48 10.46 3.58 27.99
N GLY A 49 9.58 3.31 27.04
CA GLY A 49 8.48 4.20 26.66
C GLY A 49 7.48 3.48 25.73
N LEU A 50 6.58 4.24 25.11
CA LEU A 50 5.48 3.68 24.29
C LEU A 50 5.97 2.81 23.13
N SER A 51 7.07 3.18 22.46
CA SER A 51 7.63 2.38 21.35
C SER A 51 8.14 1.00 21.80
N ASN A 52 8.36 0.80 23.10
CA ASN A 52 8.79 -0.46 23.68
C ASN A 52 7.64 -1.27 24.29
N GLY A 53 6.39 -0.78 24.22
CA GLY A 53 5.22 -1.45 24.81
C GLY A 53 5.01 -1.18 26.30
N LEU A 54 5.59 -0.11 26.85
CA LEU A 54 5.41 0.25 28.25
C LEU A 54 3.98 0.75 28.51
N THR A 55 3.31 0.15 29.51
CA THR A 55 2.04 0.65 30.02
C THR A 55 2.25 1.64 31.16
N GLU A 56 1.36 2.62 31.28
CA GLU A 56 1.37 3.55 32.42
C GLU A 56 1.19 2.82 33.75
N GLU A 57 0.30 1.83 33.79
CA GLU A 57 0.05 1.00 34.98
C GLU A 57 1.32 0.31 35.47
N CYS A 58 2.05 -0.38 34.58
CA CYS A 58 3.29 -1.07 34.94
C CYS A 58 4.31 -0.09 35.53
N LEU A 59 4.43 1.10 34.94
CA LEU A 59 5.36 2.11 35.43
C LEU A 59 4.96 2.66 36.80
N LEU A 60 3.67 2.93 37.01
CA LEU A 60 3.15 3.42 38.29
C LEU A 60 3.29 2.37 39.40
N THR A 61 3.04 1.09 39.11
CA THR A 61 3.24 -0.01 40.06
C THR A 61 4.71 -0.09 40.50
N GLU A 62 5.65 0.00 39.57
CA GLU A 62 7.08 -0.10 39.86
C GLU A 62 7.61 1.13 40.61
N ALA A 63 7.13 2.33 40.25
CA ALA A 63 7.45 3.54 41.01
C ALA A 63 6.89 3.46 42.44
N ALA A 64 5.64 3.02 42.61
CA ALA A 64 5.01 2.87 43.93
C ALA A 64 5.72 1.82 44.81
N ALA A 65 6.28 0.77 44.22
CA ALA A 65 7.05 -0.25 44.95
C ALA A 65 8.33 0.31 45.60
N THR A 66 8.84 1.45 45.12
CA THR A 66 9.96 2.16 45.76
C THR A 66 9.54 2.99 46.99
N GLY A 67 8.24 3.16 47.22
CA GLY A 67 7.68 4.07 48.22
C GLY A 67 7.50 5.51 47.74
N GLY A 68 8.04 5.88 46.57
CA GLY A 68 7.89 7.22 46.01
C GLY A 68 6.55 7.44 45.30
N LYS A 69 6.04 8.68 45.38
CA LYS A 69 4.77 9.10 44.78
C LYS A 69 4.96 9.84 43.46
N VAL A 70 4.20 9.41 42.44
CA VAL A 70 4.12 10.03 41.11
C VAL A 70 2.82 10.83 40.99
N ILE A 71 2.93 12.11 40.61
CA ILE A 71 1.80 12.98 40.26
C ILE A 71 1.32 12.67 38.85
N GLN A 72 2.24 12.54 37.89
CA GLN A 72 1.90 12.40 36.48
C GLN A 72 2.98 11.62 35.72
N VAL A 73 2.54 10.82 34.75
CA VAL A 73 3.41 10.19 33.75
C VAL A 73 3.27 10.91 32.42
N VAL A 74 4.38 11.23 31.78
CA VAL A 74 4.42 11.85 30.45
C VAL A 74 5.03 10.85 29.48
N MET A 75 4.18 10.24 28.67
CA MET A 75 4.58 9.30 27.61
C MET A 75 4.44 9.94 26.23
N LEU A 76 5.49 9.85 25.41
CA LEU A 76 5.54 10.47 24.08
C LEU A 76 5.36 9.44 22.96
N PRO A 77 4.45 9.66 21.99
CA PRO A 77 4.25 8.76 20.86
C PRO A 77 5.53 8.45 20.10
N GLY A 78 5.77 7.18 19.79
CA GLY A 78 6.93 6.73 19.01
C GLY A 78 8.28 6.85 19.72
N LYS A 79 8.32 7.25 21.00
CA LYS A 79 9.57 7.38 21.77
C LYS A 79 9.85 6.17 22.66
N SER A 80 11.13 5.90 22.87
CA SER A 80 11.64 4.82 23.74
C SER A 80 12.01 5.35 25.12
N TYR A 81 11.41 6.46 25.53
CA TYR A 81 11.64 7.12 26.80
C TYR A 81 10.35 7.82 27.24
N CYS A 82 10.22 8.05 28.54
CA CYS A 82 9.10 8.77 29.15
C CYS A 82 9.58 9.56 30.36
N PHE A 83 8.69 10.35 30.96
CA PHE A 83 9.01 11.20 32.11
C PHE A 83 8.02 10.98 33.25
N LEU A 84 8.49 11.19 34.46
CA LEU A 84 7.70 11.22 35.69
C LEU A 84 7.75 12.61 36.31
N ILE A 85 6.60 13.04 36.83
CA ILE A 85 6.49 14.14 37.77
C ILE A 85 6.27 13.52 39.15
N CYS A 86 7.24 13.66 40.04
CA CYS A 86 7.18 13.17 41.41
C CYS A 86 6.56 14.23 42.32
N ALA A 87 5.95 13.81 43.44
CA ALA A 87 5.26 14.75 44.33
C ALA A 87 6.21 15.70 45.08
N ASN A 88 7.43 15.26 45.38
CA ASN A 88 8.50 16.09 45.94
C ASN A 88 9.88 15.48 45.60
N LEU A 89 10.95 16.07 46.13
CA LEU A 89 12.32 15.61 45.90
C LEU A 89 12.59 14.24 46.50
N GLU A 90 12.09 13.96 47.70
CA GLU A 90 12.27 12.66 48.38
C GLU A 90 11.65 11.53 47.55
N ASP A 91 10.44 11.73 47.04
CA ASP A 91 9.78 10.78 46.14
C ASP A 91 10.61 10.50 44.87
N SER A 92 11.21 11.54 44.28
CA SER A 92 12.06 11.38 43.08
C SER A 92 13.34 10.61 43.39
N GLN A 93 13.91 10.78 44.58
CA GLN A 93 15.12 10.07 45.01
C GLN A 93 14.82 8.60 45.28
N LEU A 94 13.72 8.30 45.99
CA LEU A 94 13.26 6.92 46.23
C LEU A 94 13.05 6.17 44.91
N ILE A 95 12.37 6.80 43.95
CA ILE A 95 12.13 6.21 42.62
C ILE A 95 13.45 6.02 41.86
N TYR A 96 14.33 7.01 41.84
CA TYR A 96 15.62 6.89 41.16
C TYR A 96 16.46 5.75 41.75
N GLU A 97 16.60 5.70 43.07
CA GLU A 97 17.39 4.69 43.77
C GLU A 97 16.80 3.28 43.65
N GLY A 98 15.47 3.15 43.67
CA GLY A 98 14.77 1.86 43.56
C GLY A 98 14.67 1.33 42.13
N MET A 99 14.69 2.19 41.11
CA MET A 99 14.49 1.78 39.72
C MET A 99 15.74 1.86 38.85
N HIS A 100 16.64 2.83 39.07
CA HIS A 100 17.78 3.05 38.18
C HIS A 100 18.71 1.86 38.15
N ASN A 101 18.84 1.25 36.97
CA ASN A 101 19.67 0.07 36.75
C ASN A 101 19.23 -1.14 37.63
N ILE A 102 17.96 -1.16 38.06
CA ILE A 102 17.35 -2.23 38.88
C ILE A 102 16.06 -2.76 38.24
N SER A 103 15.08 -1.89 38.03
CA SER A 103 13.74 -2.29 37.55
C SER A 103 13.80 -2.86 36.13
N THR A 104 13.13 -3.99 35.89
CA THR A 104 13.16 -4.76 34.64
C THR A 104 11.93 -4.53 33.75
N ILE A 105 11.42 -3.30 33.73
CA ILE A 105 10.24 -2.88 32.93
C ILE A 105 10.54 -2.65 31.44
N GLY A 106 11.79 -2.78 31.01
CA GLY A 106 12.16 -2.65 29.61
C GLY A 106 11.71 -3.85 28.77
N GLN A 107 11.70 -3.66 27.45
CA GLN A 107 11.37 -4.72 26.49
C GLN A 107 12.19 -5.99 26.76
N GLN A 108 11.54 -7.16 26.77
CA GLN A 108 12.17 -8.46 27.09
C GLN A 108 12.84 -8.50 28.49
N GLY A 109 12.30 -7.76 29.46
CA GLY A 109 12.84 -7.71 30.83
C GLY A 109 14.12 -6.89 30.95
N ALA A 110 14.40 -6.00 29.98
CA ALA A 110 15.56 -5.14 30.04
C ALA A 110 15.49 -4.15 31.20
N VAL A 111 16.64 -3.84 31.79
CA VAL A 111 16.72 -2.91 32.92
C VAL A 111 16.45 -1.47 32.48
N ALA A 112 15.70 -0.72 33.27
CA ALA A 112 15.42 0.70 33.10
C ALA A 112 16.57 1.58 33.60
N TYR A 113 16.88 2.64 32.85
CA TYR A 113 17.84 3.66 33.24
C TYR A 113 17.11 4.98 33.43
N LEU A 114 17.34 5.65 34.55
CA LEU A 114 16.70 6.90 34.91
C LEU A 114 17.75 8.02 34.93
N SER A 115 17.31 9.28 34.85
CA SER A 115 18.13 10.47 35.10
C SER A 115 17.24 11.62 35.53
N TYR A 116 17.73 12.48 36.42
CA TYR A 116 17.08 13.74 36.75
C TYR A 116 17.14 14.70 35.56
N VAL A 117 16.09 15.48 35.35
CA VAL A 117 16.01 16.46 34.25
C VAL A 117 15.51 17.80 34.77
N LYS A 118 16.03 18.89 34.20
CA LYS A 118 15.70 20.23 34.68
C LYS A 118 14.29 20.69 34.29
N GLN A 119 13.75 20.14 33.20
CA GLN A 119 12.44 20.50 32.66
C GLN A 119 11.79 19.31 31.94
N LEU A 120 10.48 19.41 31.72
CA LEU A 120 9.72 18.52 30.85
C LEU A 120 9.73 19.02 29.40
N PRO A 121 9.49 18.15 28.41
CA PRO A 121 9.41 18.55 27.00
C PRO A 121 8.22 19.48 26.74
N ALA A 122 8.38 20.44 25.82
CA ALA A 122 7.31 21.37 25.43
C ALA A 122 6.10 20.70 24.72
N LEU A 123 6.22 19.41 24.38
CA LEU A 123 5.18 18.62 23.71
C LEU A 123 4.08 18.12 24.67
N VAL A 124 4.17 18.43 25.97
CA VAL A 124 3.13 18.11 26.96
C VAL A 124 1.82 18.80 26.56
N GLY A 125 0.77 18.00 26.34
CA GLY A 125 -0.60 18.49 26.09
C GLY A 125 -1.06 18.48 24.63
N LYS A 126 -0.19 18.21 23.64
CA LYS A 126 -0.60 18.00 22.24
C LYS A 126 -0.94 16.53 22.00
N SER A 127 -2.18 16.13 22.29
CA SER A 127 -2.66 14.78 22.00
C SER A 127 -3.47 14.74 20.71
N GLU A 128 -3.07 13.88 19.78
CA GLU A 128 -3.84 13.55 18.57
C GLU A 128 -5.24 13.00 18.90
N TRP A 129 -5.43 12.49 20.14
CA TRP A 129 -6.68 11.97 20.64
C TRP A 129 -7.71 13.02 21.04
N ASN A 130 -7.32 14.30 21.10
CA ASN A 130 -8.22 15.41 21.45
C ASN A 130 -8.91 16.02 20.24
N LYS A 131 -8.64 15.52 19.03
CA LYS A 131 -9.30 15.97 17.80
C LYS A 131 -10.77 15.53 17.81
N PRO A 132 -11.71 16.37 17.33
CA PRO A 132 -13.09 15.94 17.15
C PRO A 132 -13.16 14.78 16.15
N LEU A 133 -14.13 13.88 16.36
CA LEU A 133 -14.40 12.81 15.40
C LEU A 133 -14.92 13.41 14.07
N PRO A 134 -14.68 12.74 12.92
CA PRO A 134 -15.31 13.09 11.66
C PRO A 134 -16.83 13.26 11.77
N GLY A 135 -17.41 14.20 11.02
CA GLY A 135 -18.86 14.42 11.02
C GLY A 135 -19.62 13.15 10.63
N GLY A 136 -20.65 12.80 11.41
CA GLY A 136 -21.45 11.58 11.19
C GLY A 136 -20.79 10.27 11.66
N LEU A 137 -19.62 10.34 12.31
CA LEU A 137 -19.03 9.19 12.99
C LEU A 137 -19.55 9.08 14.43
N HIS A 138 -20.15 7.93 14.79
CA HIS A 138 -20.61 7.66 16.15
C HIS A 138 -20.08 6.32 16.65
N ILE A 139 -19.76 6.25 17.94
CA ILE A 139 -19.31 5.03 18.62
C ILE A 139 -20.22 4.81 19.80
N ILE A 140 -20.89 3.67 19.84
CA ILE A 140 -21.74 3.24 20.95
C ILE A 140 -20.98 2.14 21.68
N ALA A 141 -20.44 2.47 22.85
CA ALA A 141 -19.77 1.51 23.72
C ALA A 141 -20.78 0.52 24.33
N ASP A 142 -20.30 -0.69 24.65
CA ASP A 142 -21.10 -1.76 25.26
C ASP A 142 -22.46 -1.98 24.58
N PHE A 143 -22.48 -1.90 23.25
CA PHE A 143 -23.67 -2.05 22.42
C PHE A 143 -24.26 -3.46 22.49
N VAL A 144 -23.42 -4.47 22.76
CA VAL A 144 -23.83 -5.86 23.03
C VAL A 144 -23.26 -6.34 24.35
N THR A 145 -23.94 -7.29 25.00
CA THR A 145 -23.42 -7.96 26.21
C THR A 145 -22.37 -9.02 25.85
N GLU A 146 -21.66 -9.56 26.84
CA GLU A 146 -20.70 -10.66 26.61
C GLU A 146 -21.39 -11.95 26.15
N GLU A 147 -22.61 -12.19 26.62
CA GLU A 147 -23.44 -13.33 26.23
C GLU A 147 -23.92 -13.21 24.77
N GLU A 148 -24.31 -11.99 24.37
CA GLU A 148 -24.69 -11.66 22.99
C GLU A 148 -23.50 -11.76 22.04
N GLU A 149 -22.34 -11.22 22.42
CA GLU A 149 -21.10 -11.39 21.65
C GLU A 149 -20.78 -12.87 21.42
N SER A 150 -20.86 -13.70 22.47
CA SER A 150 -20.61 -15.14 22.37
C SER A 150 -21.62 -15.82 21.43
N THR A 151 -22.88 -15.40 21.48
CA THR A 151 -23.94 -15.92 20.61
C THR A 151 -23.71 -15.53 19.14
N LEU A 152 -23.33 -14.29 18.87
CA LEU A 152 -23.01 -13.80 17.53
C LEU A 152 -21.82 -14.56 16.94
N LEU A 153 -20.72 -14.69 17.69
CA LEU A 153 -19.51 -15.40 17.24
C LEU A 153 -19.80 -16.87 16.90
N ARG A 154 -20.65 -17.53 17.69
CA ARG A 154 -21.07 -18.91 17.43
C ARG A 154 -21.88 -19.03 16.14
N ALA A 155 -22.89 -18.18 15.94
CA ALA A 155 -23.70 -18.20 14.72
C ALA A 155 -22.85 -18.03 13.45
N ILE A 156 -21.86 -17.14 13.49
CA ILE A 156 -20.92 -16.90 12.38
C ILE A 156 -19.95 -18.08 12.17
N GLY A 157 -19.63 -18.79 13.25
CA GLY A 157 -18.80 -20.00 13.23
C GLY A 157 -19.50 -21.19 12.61
N GLU A 158 -20.79 -21.38 12.92
CA GLU A 158 -21.61 -22.54 12.51
C GLU A 158 -22.13 -22.43 11.06
N ASP A 159 -22.51 -21.23 10.61
CA ASP A 159 -23.22 -21.05 9.32
C ASP A 159 -22.30 -20.76 8.12
N GLY A 160 -21.02 -20.48 8.34
CA GLY A 160 -20.12 -20.02 7.28
C GLY A 160 -19.26 -21.12 6.67
N ARG A 161 -19.63 -21.64 5.49
CA ARG A 161 -18.65 -22.30 4.59
C ARG A 161 -17.52 -21.29 4.33
N THR A 162 -16.27 -21.66 4.56
CA THR A 162 -15.16 -21.07 3.79
C THR A 162 -15.43 -21.49 2.35
N SER A 163 -15.98 -20.59 1.52
CA SER A 163 -16.20 -20.89 0.11
C SER A 163 -14.88 -21.37 -0.47
N GLU A 164 -14.86 -22.57 -1.05
CA GLU A 164 -13.73 -23.08 -1.81
C GLU A 164 -13.43 -22.06 -2.92
N GLY A 165 -12.47 -21.16 -2.68
CA GLY A 165 -12.14 -20.05 -3.57
C GLY A 165 -12.03 -18.66 -2.92
N THR A 166 -12.54 -18.43 -1.70
CA THR A 166 -12.33 -17.15 -1.00
C THR A 166 -11.02 -17.18 -0.22
N GLY A 167 -9.97 -16.79 -0.94
CA GLY A 167 -8.59 -16.80 -0.45
C GLY A 167 -8.43 -16.06 0.86
N THR A 168 -7.53 -16.58 1.69
CA THR A 168 -6.83 -15.81 2.71
C THR A 168 -6.33 -14.52 2.06
N LEU A 169 -7.04 -13.41 2.27
CA LEU A 169 -6.50 -12.09 1.93
C LEU A 169 -5.21 -11.94 2.74
N LYS A 170 -4.16 -11.35 2.14
CA LYS A 170 -2.75 -11.42 2.58
C LYS A 170 -2.53 -11.40 4.10
N HIS A 171 -3.41 -10.78 4.91
CA HIS A 171 -3.37 -10.77 6.38
C HIS A 171 -4.73 -10.81 7.13
N ARG A 172 -5.81 -11.46 6.66
CA ARG A 172 -7.06 -11.67 7.46
C ARG A 172 -7.99 -12.74 6.87
N ASN A 173 -8.81 -13.36 7.72
CA ASN A 173 -9.92 -14.20 7.25
C ASN A 173 -11.17 -13.35 7.05
N VAL A 174 -11.91 -13.61 5.96
CA VAL A 174 -13.14 -12.89 5.66
C VAL A 174 -14.27 -13.85 5.29
N LYS A 175 -15.48 -13.56 5.78
CA LYS A 175 -16.72 -14.26 5.39
C LYS A 175 -17.79 -13.24 4.97
N HIS A 176 -18.69 -13.65 4.09
CA HIS A 176 -19.77 -12.81 3.55
C HIS A 176 -21.13 -13.49 3.73
N PHE A 177 -22.16 -12.70 4.03
CA PHE A 177 -23.55 -13.12 4.13
C PHE A 177 -24.45 -12.14 3.39
N GLY A 178 -25.56 -12.64 2.83
CA GLY A 178 -26.49 -11.91 1.97
C GLY A 178 -25.95 -11.71 0.56
N PHE A 179 -24.81 -11.02 0.43
CA PHE A 179 -24.11 -10.84 -0.84
C PHE A 179 -22.60 -10.94 -0.68
N GLU A 180 -21.93 -11.46 -1.70
CA GLU A 180 -20.47 -11.53 -1.75
C GLU A 180 -19.86 -10.16 -2.10
N PHE A 181 -18.81 -9.78 -1.37
CA PHE A 181 -18.02 -8.59 -1.71
C PHE A 181 -16.87 -8.99 -2.65
N LEU A 182 -16.88 -8.43 -3.86
CA LEU A 182 -15.93 -8.70 -4.91
C LEU A 182 -14.73 -7.76 -4.77
N TYR A 183 -13.65 -8.24 -4.16
CA TYR A 183 -12.45 -7.43 -3.87
C TYR A 183 -11.73 -6.89 -5.13
N GLY A 184 -11.82 -7.58 -6.27
CA GLY A 184 -11.22 -7.10 -7.53
C GLY A 184 -11.87 -5.83 -8.08
N SER A 185 -13.17 -5.65 -7.84
CA SER A 185 -13.94 -4.46 -8.25
C SER A 185 -14.32 -3.56 -7.06
N ASN A 186 -13.98 -3.98 -5.83
CA ASN A 186 -14.49 -3.43 -4.58
C ASN A 186 -16.02 -3.21 -4.59
N ASN A 187 -16.77 -4.13 -5.18
CA ASN A 187 -18.21 -3.97 -5.37
C ASN A 187 -18.97 -5.25 -4.99
N VAL A 188 -20.29 -5.21 -5.11
CA VAL A 188 -21.19 -6.35 -4.95
C VAL A 188 -21.94 -6.54 -6.26
N ASP A 189 -22.25 -7.77 -6.63
CA ASP A 189 -23.16 -8.07 -7.75
C ASP A 189 -24.60 -8.20 -7.21
N PRO A 190 -25.49 -7.20 -7.40
CA PRO A 190 -26.85 -7.27 -6.86
C PRO A 190 -27.70 -8.37 -7.51
N SER A 191 -27.25 -8.93 -8.64
CA SER A 191 -27.95 -10.02 -9.33
C SER A 191 -27.64 -11.41 -8.76
N LYS A 192 -26.64 -11.53 -7.87
CA LYS A 192 -26.16 -12.80 -7.31
C LYS A 192 -26.15 -12.78 -5.78
N PRO A 193 -27.33 -12.87 -5.12
CA PRO A 193 -27.38 -13.05 -3.68
C PRO A 193 -26.77 -14.41 -3.29
N LEU A 194 -26.13 -14.45 -2.12
CA LEU A 194 -25.65 -15.69 -1.52
C LEU A 194 -26.83 -16.50 -0.96
N GLU A 195 -26.70 -17.83 -0.95
CA GLU A 195 -27.69 -18.72 -0.31
C GLU A 195 -27.81 -18.46 1.20
N GLN A 196 -26.73 -17.98 1.82
CA GLN A 196 -26.65 -17.70 3.26
C GLN A 196 -27.07 -16.25 3.53
N PRO A 197 -28.25 -16.00 4.14
CA PRO A 197 -28.63 -14.66 4.57
C PRO A 197 -27.81 -14.22 5.79
N ILE A 198 -27.97 -12.94 6.19
CA ILE A 198 -27.42 -12.47 7.46
C ILE A 198 -27.99 -13.34 8.60
N PRO A 199 -27.16 -13.89 9.51
CA PRO A 199 -27.64 -14.75 10.60
C PRO A 199 -28.66 -14.03 11.48
N SER A 200 -29.78 -14.69 11.79
CA SER A 200 -30.87 -14.13 12.60
C SER A 200 -30.44 -13.76 14.03
N ALA A 201 -29.32 -14.31 14.52
CA ALA A 201 -28.69 -13.87 15.76
C ALA A 201 -28.36 -12.35 15.75
N CYS A 202 -28.20 -11.73 14.57
CA CYS A 202 -27.97 -10.29 14.43
C CYS A 202 -29.24 -9.45 14.61
N ASP A 203 -30.44 -10.04 14.64
CA ASP A 203 -31.71 -9.30 14.68
C ASP A 203 -31.91 -8.53 15.99
N ILE A 204 -31.21 -8.93 17.05
CA ILE A 204 -31.20 -8.21 18.34
C ILE A 204 -30.64 -6.79 18.23
N LEU A 205 -29.86 -6.49 17.18
CA LEU A 205 -29.17 -5.21 17.00
C LEU A 205 -30.12 -4.12 16.50
N TRP A 206 -31.08 -4.47 15.64
CA TRP A 206 -31.89 -3.49 14.91
C TRP A 206 -32.82 -2.65 15.82
N PRO A 207 -33.53 -3.24 16.80
CA PRO A 207 -34.36 -2.44 17.71
C PRO A 207 -33.59 -1.39 18.51
N ARG A 208 -32.28 -1.61 18.76
CA ARG A 208 -31.41 -0.69 19.50
C ARG A 208 -31.03 0.55 18.67
N LEU A 209 -31.19 0.48 17.35
CA LEU A 209 -30.85 1.56 16.43
C LEU A 209 -32.04 2.46 16.10
N ASN A 210 -33.24 2.19 16.65
CA ASN A 210 -34.46 2.94 16.34
C ASN A 210 -34.33 4.46 16.54
N SER A 211 -33.52 4.92 17.50
CA SER A 211 -33.26 6.36 17.72
C SER A 211 -32.46 7.01 16.59
N PHE A 212 -31.64 6.24 15.88
CA PHE A 212 -30.88 6.68 14.70
C PHE A 212 -31.64 6.40 13.39
N ALA A 213 -32.37 5.28 13.35
CA ALA A 213 -33.03 4.75 12.16
C ALA A 213 -34.14 5.66 11.60
N SER A 214 -34.67 6.59 12.39
CA SER A 214 -35.63 7.60 11.91
C SER A 214 -35.04 8.52 10.82
N THR A 215 -33.72 8.54 10.67
CA THR A 215 -33.00 9.30 9.64
C THR A 215 -32.56 8.45 8.44
N TRP A 216 -32.82 7.13 8.45
CA TRP A 216 -32.34 6.20 7.43
C TRP A 216 -33.49 5.72 6.53
N ASP A 217 -33.20 5.55 5.24
CA ASP A 217 -34.20 5.07 4.26
C ASP A 217 -34.39 3.53 4.30
N TRP A 218 -33.84 2.85 5.30
CA TRP A 218 -33.90 1.39 5.44
C TRP A 218 -33.91 0.95 6.91
N SER A 219 -34.55 -0.19 7.17
CA SER A 219 -34.77 -0.74 8.52
C SER A 219 -33.84 -1.90 8.89
N SER A 220 -33.33 -2.66 7.90
CA SER A 220 -32.36 -3.74 8.11
C SER A 220 -31.34 -3.86 6.97
N PRO A 221 -30.10 -4.27 7.27
CA PRO A 221 -29.07 -4.47 6.25
C PRO A 221 -29.36 -5.71 5.42
N ASP A 222 -28.80 -5.77 4.22
CA ASP A 222 -28.90 -6.93 3.32
C ASP A 222 -27.53 -7.54 2.98
N GLN A 223 -26.43 -6.94 3.45
CA GLN A 223 -25.07 -7.47 3.30
C GLN A 223 -24.30 -7.39 4.63
N LEU A 224 -23.67 -8.50 5.03
CA LEU A 224 -22.74 -8.58 6.18
C LEU A 224 -21.36 -9.10 5.73
N THR A 225 -20.29 -8.39 6.12
CA THR A 225 -18.90 -8.85 5.98
C THR A 225 -18.31 -9.08 7.37
N VAL A 226 -17.80 -10.28 7.62
CA VAL A 226 -17.11 -10.66 8.86
C VAL A 226 -15.62 -10.66 8.60
N ASN A 227 -14.87 -9.83 9.33
CA ASN A 227 -13.41 -9.83 9.26
C ASN A 227 -12.81 -10.33 10.58
N GLU A 228 -11.92 -11.32 10.52
CA GLU A 228 -11.13 -11.78 11.67
C GLU A 228 -9.67 -11.32 11.55
N TYR A 229 -9.19 -10.64 12.59
CA TYR A 229 -7.84 -10.09 12.69
C TYR A 229 -7.10 -10.77 13.84
N GLU A 230 -5.91 -11.29 13.55
CA GLU A 230 -4.94 -11.70 14.57
C GLU A 230 -4.02 -10.51 14.92
N PRO A 231 -3.31 -10.54 16.06
CA PRO A 231 -2.32 -9.51 16.38
C PRO A 231 -1.29 -9.36 15.26
N GLY A 232 -1.12 -8.13 14.76
CA GLY A 232 -0.28 -7.83 13.59
C GLY A 232 -1.05 -7.69 12.28
N HIS A 233 -2.27 -8.20 12.19
CA HIS A 233 -3.15 -8.02 11.02
C HIS A 233 -3.71 -6.59 10.95
N GLY A 234 -4.17 -6.22 9.75
CA GLY A 234 -4.73 -4.91 9.48
C GLY A 234 -5.53 -4.86 8.17
N ILE A 235 -6.03 -3.68 7.86
CA ILE A 235 -6.69 -3.36 6.59
C ILE A 235 -6.16 -2.01 6.10
N PRO A 236 -5.67 -1.91 4.85
CA PRO A 236 -5.22 -0.64 4.28
C PRO A 236 -6.31 0.44 4.34
N PRO A 237 -5.92 1.74 4.38
CA PRO A 237 -6.87 2.83 4.27
C PRO A 237 -7.70 2.70 2.99
N HIS A 238 -9.03 2.72 3.13
CA HIS A 238 -9.97 2.65 2.02
C HIS A 238 -11.28 3.36 2.37
N VAL A 239 -12.15 3.53 1.38
CA VAL A 239 -13.52 3.99 1.53
C VAL A 239 -14.44 2.91 0.98
N ASP A 240 -15.57 2.65 1.63
CA ASP A 240 -16.58 1.75 1.09
C ASP A 240 -17.23 2.36 -0.16
N THR A 241 -17.27 1.57 -1.24
CA THR A 241 -17.77 1.98 -2.55
C THR A 241 -19.12 2.69 -2.46
N HIS A 242 -19.20 3.89 -3.06
CA HIS A 242 -20.35 4.77 -2.93
C HIS A 242 -21.54 4.25 -3.74
N SER A 243 -21.29 3.70 -4.93
CA SER A 243 -22.32 3.08 -5.76
C SER A 243 -22.85 1.76 -5.20
N ALA A 244 -22.09 1.07 -4.35
CA ALA A 244 -22.45 -0.25 -3.85
C ALA A 244 -23.41 -0.18 -2.66
N PHE A 245 -23.19 0.77 -1.74
CA PHE A 245 -23.86 0.80 -0.45
C PHE A 245 -24.50 2.15 -0.13
N LEU A 246 -25.64 2.12 0.56
CA LEU A 246 -26.30 3.30 1.12
C LEU A 246 -25.58 3.81 2.37
N ASP A 247 -26.04 4.95 2.85
CA ASP A 247 -25.73 5.46 4.18
C ASP A 247 -26.72 4.85 5.20
N PRO A 248 -26.32 4.61 6.46
CA PRO A 248 -24.95 4.52 6.99
C PRO A 248 -24.33 3.12 6.81
N ILE A 249 -23.06 2.99 7.18
CA ILE A 249 -22.37 1.69 7.36
C ILE A 249 -22.14 1.44 8.84
N LEU A 250 -22.48 0.23 9.30
CA LEU A 250 -22.38 -0.17 10.70
C LEU A 250 -21.25 -1.19 10.87
N SER A 251 -20.43 -1.06 11.91
CA SER A 251 -19.35 -2.02 12.20
C SER A 251 -19.32 -2.36 13.69
N LEU A 252 -19.74 -3.57 14.04
CA LEU A 252 -19.66 -4.10 15.41
C LEU A 252 -18.28 -4.70 15.66
N SER A 253 -17.60 -4.28 16.73
CA SER A 253 -16.28 -4.80 17.12
C SER A 253 -16.41 -5.80 18.26
N LEU A 254 -15.90 -7.02 18.09
CA LEU A 254 -15.99 -8.12 19.04
C LEU A 254 -14.59 -8.65 19.42
N GLN A 255 -14.51 -9.36 20.55
CA GLN A 255 -13.36 -10.03 21.16
C GLN A 255 -12.21 -9.15 21.64
N SER A 256 -11.82 -8.11 20.90
CA SER A 256 -10.72 -7.23 21.28
C SER A 256 -10.87 -5.82 20.74
N ASP A 257 -10.33 -4.87 21.49
CA ASP A 257 -10.21 -3.47 21.12
C ASP A 257 -9.28 -3.30 19.91
N VAL A 258 -9.48 -2.22 19.15
CA VAL A 258 -8.52 -1.79 18.13
C VAL A 258 -8.54 -0.28 17.95
N VAL A 259 -7.44 0.29 17.44
CA VAL A 259 -7.43 1.65 16.90
C VAL A 259 -7.58 1.60 15.38
N MET A 260 -8.61 2.29 14.89
CA MET A 260 -8.86 2.55 13.47
C MET A 260 -8.41 3.99 13.15
N ASP A 261 -7.66 4.16 12.07
CA ASP A 261 -7.23 5.47 11.58
C ASP A 261 -8.24 5.96 10.53
N PHE A 262 -8.70 7.20 10.69
CA PHE A 262 -9.49 7.94 9.71
C PHE A 262 -8.63 9.04 9.08
N ARG A 263 -8.68 9.20 7.76
CA ARG A 263 -7.88 10.19 7.01
C ARG A 263 -8.67 10.92 5.93
N ARG A 264 -8.42 12.22 5.83
CA ARG A 264 -8.89 13.09 4.73
C ARG A 264 -7.83 14.15 4.42
N GLY A 265 -7.19 14.06 3.25
CA GLY A 265 -6.06 14.92 2.91
C GLY A 265 -4.94 14.77 3.96
N ASP A 266 -4.52 15.90 4.54
CA ASP A 266 -3.52 15.95 5.62
C ASP A 266 -4.13 15.70 7.02
N ASP A 267 -5.46 15.70 7.15
CA ASP A 267 -6.13 15.43 8.42
C ASP A 267 -6.12 13.93 8.73
N GLN A 268 -5.72 13.60 9.96
CA GLN A 268 -5.78 12.26 10.51
C GLN A 268 -6.41 12.30 11.91
N VAL A 269 -7.32 11.36 12.16
CA VAL A 269 -7.96 11.12 13.46
C VAL A 269 -7.81 9.65 13.82
N GLN A 270 -7.42 9.38 15.07
CA GLN A 270 -7.33 8.02 15.60
C GLN A 270 -8.57 7.71 16.43
N VAL A 271 -9.22 6.59 16.13
CA VAL A 271 -10.48 6.22 16.76
C VAL A 271 -10.31 4.87 17.43
N ARG A 272 -10.46 4.85 18.76
CA ARG A 272 -10.50 3.60 19.54
C ARG A 272 -11.87 2.96 19.36
N LEU A 273 -11.88 1.70 18.96
CA LEU A 273 -13.06 0.85 18.84
C LEU A 273 -12.99 -0.23 19.93
N PRO A 274 -13.64 -0.03 21.08
CA PRO A 274 -13.65 -1.02 22.15
C PRO A 274 -14.35 -2.32 21.71
N ARG A 275 -13.98 -3.44 22.35
CA ARG A 275 -14.78 -4.67 22.31
C ARG A 275 -16.25 -4.37 22.66
N ARG A 276 -17.18 -5.05 22.00
CA ARG A 276 -18.65 -4.89 22.08
C ARG A 276 -19.17 -3.51 21.69
N SER A 277 -18.38 -2.68 21.01
CA SER A 277 -18.86 -1.38 20.52
C SER A 277 -19.37 -1.44 19.09
N LEU A 278 -20.37 -0.61 18.80
CA LEU A 278 -20.86 -0.37 17.44
C LEU A 278 -20.31 0.96 16.92
N LEU A 279 -19.62 0.90 15.79
CA LEU A 279 -19.25 2.07 14.99
C LEU A 279 -20.34 2.33 13.95
N ILE A 280 -20.82 3.57 13.87
CA ILE A 280 -21.73 4.05 12.84
C ILE A 280 -20.98 5.09 12.01
N MET A 281 -20.83 4.80 10.71
CA MET A 281 -20.26 5.72 9.73
C MET A 281 -21.39 6.24 8.86
N SER A 282 -21.73 7.52 9.03
CA SER A 282 -22.73 8.23 8.25
C SER A 282 -22.15 9.50 7.64
N GLY A 283 -22.71 9.95 6.52
CA GLY A 283 -22.40 11.25 5.93
C GLY A 283 -20.91 11.40 5.62
N GLU A 284 -20.31 12.49 6.11
CA GLU A 284 -18.90 12.83 5.86
C GLU A 284 -17.96 11.68 6.22
N ALA A 285 -18.12 11.07 7.40
CA ALA A 285 -17.27 9.96 7.85
C ALA A 285 -17.32 8.71 6.96
N ARG A 286 -18.43 8.49 6.25
CA ARG A 286 -18.66 7.34 5.35
C ARG A 286 -18.25 7.62 3.90
N TYR A 287 -18.33 8.87 3.47
CA TYR A 287 -18.16 9.24 2.06
C TYR A 287 -16.88 10.04 1.77
N ASP A 288 -16.33 10.78 2.72
CA ASP A 288 -15.23 11.74 2.48
C ASP A 288 -13.96 11.40 3.28
N TRP A 289 -14.03 10.40 4.16
CA TRP A 289 -12.91 9.90 4.93
C TRP A 289 -12.56 8.48 4.50
N THR A 290 -11.26 8.21 4.39
CA THR A 290 -10.77 6.83 4.32
C THR A 290 -10.55 6.30 5.72
N HIS A 291 -10.79 5.01 5.93
CA HIS A 291 -10.57 4.34 7.21
C HIS A 291 -9.71 3.08 7.02
N GLY A 292 -8.93 2.74 8.04
CA GLY A 292 -8.06 1.57 8.00
C GLY A 292 -7.53 1.17 9.37
N ILE A 293 -7.01 -0.05 9.47
CA ILE A 293 -6.38 -0.59 10.67
C ILE A 293 -4.93 -0.92 10.31
N LYS A 294 -3.97 -0.19 10.89
CA LYS A 294 -2.54 -0.47 10.65
C LYS A 294 -2.14 -1.87 11.15
N PRO A 295 -1.27 -2.60 10.42
CA PRO A 295 -0.75 -3.90 10.84
C PRO A 295 0.30 -3.72 11.95
N LYS A 296 -0.12 -3.93 13.21
CA LYS A 296 0.75 -3.81 14.39
C LYS A 296 0.23 -4.68 15.54
N HIS A 297 1.09 -4.95 16.52
CA HIS A 297 0.75 -5.77 17.70
C HIS A 297 0.29 -4.93 18.91
N ILE A 298 0.60 -3.63 18.92
CA ILE A 298 0.36 -2.74 20.05
C ILE A 298 -0.21 -1.43 19.54
N ASP A 299 -1.28 -0.97 20.19
CA ASP A 299 -1.87 0.35 20.02
C ASP A 299 -1.36 1.32 21.10
N VAL A 300 -1.29 2.61 20.78
CA VAL A 300 -1.09 3.68 21.76
C VAL A 300 -2.46 4.31 21.95
N VAL A 301 -2.97 4.37 23.17
CA VAL A 301 -4.32 4.84 23.51
C VAL A 301 -4.29 5.82 24.67
N PRO A 302 -5.34 6.63 24.87
CA PRO A 302 -5.47 7.47 26.06
C PRO A 302 -5.49 6.60 27.32
N SER A 303 -4.77 7.03 28.35
CA SER A 303 -4.83 6.38 29.65
C SER A 303 -5.93 6.98 30.54
N ALA A 304 -6.24 6.32 31.66
CA ALA A 304 -7.25 6.79 32.60
C ALA A 304 -6.89 8.13 33.26
N SER A 305 -5.60 8.47 33.31
CA SER A 305 -5.08 9.74 33.84
C SER A 305 -5.14 10.90 32.82
N GLY A 306 -5.60 10.64 31.59
CA GLY A 306 -5.58 11.60 30.48
C GLY A 306 -4.26 11.67 29.72
N GLY A 307 -3.29 10.81 30.07
CA GLY A 307 -2.03 10.62 29.35
C GLY A 307 -2.16 9.62 28.20
N LEU A 308 -1.04 8.97 27.86
CA LEU A 308 -0.99 7.90 26.87
C LEU A 308 -0.43 6.62 27.50
N THR A 309 -0.92 5.48 27.03
CA THR A 309 -0.45 4.15 27.41
C THR A 309 -0.46 3.23 26.19
N THR A 310 0.17 2.06 26.29
CA THR A 310 0.06 1.03 25.25
C THR A 310 -1.02 0.00 25.58
N GLN A 311 -1.66 -0.52 24.54
CA GLN A 311 -2.62 -1.62 24.61
C GLN A 311 -2.22 -2.71 23.62
N ALA A 312 -1.98 -3.93 24.10
CA ALA A 312 -1.70 -5.06 23.22
C ALA A 312 -2.97 -5.48 22.46
N ARG A 313 -2.83 -5.83 21.18
CA ARG A 313 -3.94 -6.36 20.38
C ARG A 313 -4.18 -7.83 20.69
N GLY A 314 -5.45 -8.21 20.83
CA GLY A 314 -5.89 -9.60 20.81
C GLY A 314 -6.48 -9.99 19.45
N LYS A 315 -7.00 -11.21 19.36
CA LYS A 315 -7.87 -11.62 18.24
C LYS A 315 -9.11 -10.74 18.24
N ARG A 316 -9.42 -10.12 17.10
CA ARG A 316 -10.59 -9.25 16.91
C ARG A 316 -11.43 -9.77 15.76
N THR A 317 -12.74 -9.84 15.97
CA THR A 317 -13.72 -10.05 14.90
C THR A 317 -14.56 -8.79 14.71
N SER A 318 -14.81 -8.39 13.46
CA SER A 318 -15.76 -7.31 13.18
C SER A 318 -16.86 -7.70 12.21
N LEU A 319 -18.07 -7.27 12.52
CA LEU A 319 -19.27 -7.47 11.70
C LEU A 319 -19.63 -6.14 11.04
N THR A 320 -19.37 -6.03 9.75
CA THR A 320 -19.68 -4.83 8.97
C THR A 320 -20.98 -5.04 8.21
N PHE A 321 -22.02 -4.33 8.61
CA PHE A 321 -23.36 -4.39 8.04
C PHE A 321 -23.58 -3.22 7.09
N ARG A 322 -24.15 -3.53 5.91
CA ARG A 322 -24.40 -2.57 4.84
C ARG A 322 -25.75 -2.82 4.20
N ARG A 323 -26.29 -1.76 3.59
CA ARG A 323 -27.47 -1.83 2.73
C ARG A 323 -27.06 -1.56 1.30
N LEU A 324 -27.38 -2.44 0.35
CA LEU A 324 -27.07 -2.25 -1.06
C LEU A 324 -27.81 -1.02 -1.61
N ARG A 325 -27.09 -0.23 -2.42
CA ARG A 325 -27.67 0.88 -3.19
C ARG A 325 -28.19 0.35 -4.53
N LYS A 326 -29.39 0.79 -4.91
CA LYS A 326 -29.97 0.52 -6.22
C LYS A 326 -29.87 1.78 -7.09
N GLY A 327 -28.85 1.86 -7.93
CA GLY A 327 -28.61 3.00 -8.83
C GLY A 327 -27.36 3.82 -8.45
N PRO A 328 -27.10 4.91 -9.19
CA PRO A 328 -25.90 5.74 -8.99
C PRO A 328 -25.87 6.40 -7.62
N CYS A 329 -24.68 6.65 -7.07
CA CYS A 329 -24.52 7.49 -5.89
C CYS A 329 -24.72 8.99 -6.21
N ASP A 330 -25.40 9.68 -5.31
CA ASP A 330 -25.82 11.07 -5.36
C ASP A 330 -25.33 11.88 -4.13
N CYS A 331 -24.30 11.40 -3.43
CA CYS A 331 -23.77 12.06 -2.23
C CYS A 331 -23.19 13.47 -2.51
N SER A 332 -22.99 14.28 -1.49
CA SER A 332 -22.36 15.60 -1.60
C SER A 332 -20.82 15.56 -1.61
N TYR A 333 -20.20 14.39 -1.72
CA TYR A 333 -18.76 14.15 -1.50
C TYR A 333 -18.11 13.56 -2.76
N PRO A 334 -17.80 14.37 -3.79
CA PRO A 334 -17.31 13.87 -5.08
C PRO A 334 -15.90 13.29 -5.02
N ALA A 335 -15.07 13.72 -4.06
CA ALA A 335 -13.64 13.45 -4.03
C ALA A 335 -13.28 11.97 -3.95
N LEU A 336 -14.13 11.15 -3.32
CA LEU A 336 -13.95 9.69 -3.17
C LEU A 336 -15.11 8.88 -3.80
N CYS A 337 -16.05 9.55 -4.47
CA CYS A 337 -17.25 8.91 -4.97
C CYS A 337 -17.03 8.29 -6.34
N ASP A 338 -17.00 6.95 -6.41
CA ASP A 338 -16.80 6.21 -7.66
C ASP A 338 -17.85 6.57 -8.74
N THR A 339 -19.10 6.85 -8.37
CA THR A 339 -20.13 7.30 -9.32
C THR A 339 -19.86 8.72 -9.86
N GLN A 340 -19.38 9.64 -9.02
CA GLN A 340 -19.14 11.03 -9.45
C GLN A 340 -17.78 11.20 -10.10
N GLN A 341 -16.80 10.40 -9.69
CA GLN A 341 -15.52 10.23 -10.38
C GLN A 341 -15.68 9.52 -11.73
N THR A 342 -16.74 8.73 -11.94
CA THR A 342 -17.12 8.24 -13.27
C THR A 342 -17.98 9.24 -14.05
N LYS A 343 -18.72 10.13 -13.37
CA LYS A 343 -19.27 11.38 -13.94
C LYS A 343 -18.21 12.50 -14.01
N VAL A 344 -17.01 12.18 -14.50
CA VAL A 344 -16.10 13.21 -14.98
C VAL A 344 -16.79 13.91 -16.15
N PRO A 345 -16.93 15.25 -16.15
CA PRO A 345 -17.49 15.96 -17.30
C PRO A 345 -16.83 15.47 -18.57
N GLN A 346 -17.59 15.20 -19.62
CA GLN A 346 -17.07 14.68 -20.89
C GLN A 346 -15.88 15.53 -21.41
N GLU A 347 -15.88 16.82 -21.09
CA GLU A 347 -14.81 17.78 -21.32
C GLU A 347 -13.54 17.54 -20.49
N LEU A 348 -13.65 17.13 -19.22
CA LEU A 348 -12.51 16.78 -18.37
C LEU A 348 -11.94 15.39 -18.75
N HIS A 349 -12.78 14.44 -19.16
CA HIS A 349 -12.31 13.17 -19.72
C HIS A 349 -11.61 13.40 -21.07
N ALA A 350 -12.16 14.25 -21.94
CA ALA A 350 -11.50 14.67 -23.17
C ALA A 350 -10.20 15.44 -22.89
N SER A 351 -10.16 16.29 -21.87
CA SER A 351 -8.96 17.03 -21.45
C SER A 351 -7.87 16.09 -20.91
N LEU A 352 -8.21 15.14 -20.03
CA LEU A 352 -7.27 14.14 -19.51
C LEU A 352 -6.80 13.18 -20.59
N ALA A 353 -7.68 12.75 -21.49
CA ALA A 353 -7.31 11.96 -22.66
C ALA A 353 -6.40 12.75 -23.61
N ALA A 354 -6.66 14.04 -23.83
CA ALA A 354 -5.80 14.92 -24.63
C ALA A 354 -4.43 15.15 -23.95
N GLN A 355 -4.39 15.27 -22.62
CA GLN A 355 -3.15 15.35 -21.85
C GLN A 355 -2.35 14.05 -21.93
N ALA A 356 -3.00 12.89 -21.83
CA ALA A 356 -2.37 11.58 -22.01
C ALA A 356 -1.75 11.45 -23.41
N VAL A 357 -2.50 11.80 -24.46
CA VAL A 357 -2.00 11.81 -25.84
C VAL A 357 -0.81 12.77 -26.00
N THR A 358 -0.88 13.95 -25.38
CA THR A 358 0.20 14.95 -25.43
C THR A 358 1.47 14.44 -24.71
N LEU A 359 1.31 13.85 -23.52
CA LEU A 359 2.39 13.25 -22.74
C LEU A 359 3.07 12.13 -23.52
N GLU A 360 2.29 11.21 -24.09
CA GLU A 360 2.80 10.12 -24.93
C GLU A 360 3.50 10.66 -26.18
N GLN A 361 2.94 11.69 -26.82
CA GLN A 361 3.55 12.31 -27.99
C GLN A 361 4.93 12.92 -27.66
N GLN A 362 5.02 13.68 -26.58
CA GLN A 362 6.24 14.40 -26.19
C GLN A 362 7.29 13.48 -25.56
N ASN A 363 6.87 12.56 -24.68
CA ASN A 363 7.74 11.74 -23.84
C ASN A 363 7.81 10.28 -24.27
N VAL A 364 7.15 9.86 -25.34
CA VAL A 364 7.32 8.52 -25.92
C VAL A 364 7.64 8.66 -27.40
N HIS A 365 6.69 9.15 -28.20
CA HIS A 365 6.78 9.10 -29.66
C HIS A 365 7.95 9.92 -30.20
N GLU A 366 8.02 11.20 -29.87
CA GLU A 366 9.11 12.07 -30.31
C GLU A 366 10.47 11.63 -29.77
N VAL A 367 10.50 11.13 -28.52
CA VAL A 367 11.76 10.68 -27.91
C VAL A 367 12.29 9.47 -28.67
N TYR A 368 11.47 8.42 -28.87
CA TYR A 368 11.90 7.21 -29.56
C TYR A 368 12.28 7.43 -31.02
N ASP A 369 11.60 8.36 -31.72
CA ASP A 369 12.03 8.77 -33.06
C ASP A 369 13.41 9.45 -33.04
N LYS A 370 13.69 10.31 -32.05
CA LYS A 370 14.98 11.01 -31.91
C LYS A 370 16.13 10.09 -31.47
N ILE A 371 15.86 9.08 -30.63
CA ILE A 371 16.90 8.21 -30.07
C ILE A 371 17.06 6.88 -30.83
N ALA A 372 16.33 6.66 -31.92
CA ALA A 372 16.16 5.35 -32.58
C ALA A 372 17.48 4.61 -32.87
N ASP A 373 18.45 5.27 -33.51
CA ASP A 373 19.71 4.63 -33.90
C ASP A 373 20.53 4.24 -32.65
N HIS A 374 20.75 5.17 -31.71
CA HIS A 374 21.47 4.90 -30.45
C HIS A 374 20.73 3.90 -29.54
N PHE A 375 19.39 3.91 -29.54
CA PHE A 375 18.59 2.93 -28.83
C PHE A 375 18.79 1.53 -29.40
N SER A 376 18.82 1.41 -30.72
CA SER A 376 19.00 0.14 -31.43
C SER A 376 20.36 -0.53 -31.13
N GLU A 377 21.45 0.24 -31.11
CA GLU A 377 22.83 -0.24 -30.84
C GLU A 377 23.00 -0.98 -29.50
N THR A 378 22.13 -0.70 -28.53
CA THR A 378 22.26 -1.24 -27.17
C THR A 378 21.43 -2.51 -26.93
N ARG A 379 20.61 -2.94 -27.90
CA ARG A 379 19.53 -3.91 -27.68
C ARG A 379 19.36 -4.90 -28.84
N HIS A 380 20.35 -5.78 -29.02
CA HIS A 380 20.35 -6.76 -30.11
C HIS A 380 19.91 -8.17 -29.71
N THR A 381 20.17 -8.62 -28.48
CA THR A 381 19.98 -10.02 -28.09
C THR A 381 18.54 -10.30 -27.62
N PRO A 382 17.79 -11.21 -28.28
CA PRO A 382 16.48 -11.69 -27.83
C PRO A 382 16.50 -12.15 -26.38
N TRP A 383 15.38 -11.93 -25.68
CA TRP A 383 15.20 -12.46 -24.34
C TRP A 383 14.80 -13.93 -24.45
N PRO A 384 15.42 -14.86 -23.68
CA PRO A 384 15.22 -16.30 -23.87
C PRO A 384 13.76 -16.73 -23.82
N GLN A 385 12.98 -16.23 -22.85
CA GLN A 385 11.57 -16.61 -22.70
C GLN A 385 10.67 -16.07 -23.83
N VAL A 386 11.04 -14.94 -24.44
CA VAL A 386 10.33 -14.42 -25.62
C VAL A 386 10.66 -15.28 -26.84
N ALA A 387 11.92 -15.68 -27.00
CA ALA A 387 12.33 -16.59 -28.08
C ALA A 387 11.65 -17.96 -27.94
N GLU A 388 11.62 -18.53 -26.73
CA GLU A 388 10.93 -19.80 -26.44
C GLU A 388 9.42 -19.73 -26.75
N PHE A 389 8.77 -18.61 -26.44
CA PHE A 389 7.37 -18.40 -26.82
C PHE A 389 7.18 -18.41 -28.35
N LEU A 390 8.06 -17.75 -29.10
CA LEU A 390 8.04 -17.75 -30.57
C LEU A 390 8.34 -19.13 -31.15
N ASP A 391 9.28 -19.88 -30.55
CA ASP A 391 9.62 -21.24 -30.97
C ASP A 391 8.50 -22.25 -30.67
N SER A 392 7.55 -21.91 -29.80
CA SER A 392 6.41 -22.78 -29.47
C SER A 392 5.29 -22.79 -30.52
N PHE A 393 5.39 -22.00 -31.59
CA PHE A 393 4.41 -21.98 -32.68
C PHE A 393 4.80 -22.95 -33.80
N GLU A 394 3.79 -23.56 -34.43
CA GLU A 394 3.99 -24.44 -35.58
C GLU A 394 4.59 -23.67 -36.78
N PRO A 395 5.37 -24.34 -37.65
CA PRO A 395 5.89 -23.73 -38.87
C PRO A 395 4.78 -23.07 -39.69
N GLN A 396 5.10 -21.93 -40.31
CA GLN A 396 4.20 -21.09 -41.11
C GLN A 396 3.11 -20.35 -40.33
N SER A 397 3.10 -20.46 -38.99
CA SER A 397 2.24 -19.61 -38.15
C SER A 397 2.53 -18.13 -38.40
N VAL A 398 1.47 -17.33 -38.43
CA VAL A 398 1.54 -15.88 -38.64
C VAL A 398 1.68 -15.18 -37.30
N VAL A 399 2.78 -14.47 -37.10
CA VAL A 399 3.07 -13.80 -35.83
C VAL A 399 3.20 -12.29 -36.02
N LEU A 400 2.57 -11.54 -35.11
CA LEU A 400 2.61 -10.08 -35.09
C LEU A 400 3.36 -9.57 -33.84
N ASP A 401 4.40 -8.76 -34.04
CA ASP A 401 5.09 -8.02 -32.99
C ASP A 401 4.57 -6.58 -32.94
N ILE A 402 3.74 -6.25 -31.95
CA ILE A 402 3.11 -4.94 -31.79
C ILE A 402 3.97 -4.08 -30.87
N GLY A 403 4.53 -3.02 -31.45
CA GLY A 403 5.61 -2.22 -30.87
C GLY A 403 6.97 -2.90 -31.05
N CYS A 404 7.23 -3.41 -32.26
CA CYS A 404 8.42 -4.21 -32.59
C CYS A 404 9.75 -3.46 -32.52
N GLY A 405 9.72 -2.13 -32.38
CA GLY A 405 10.88 -1.26 -32.42
C GLY A 405 11.74 -1.49 -33.66
N ASN A 406 12.97 -1.96 -33.42
CA ASN A 406 13.95 -2.23 -34.48
C ASN A 406 13.82 -3.65 -35.09
N GLY A 407 12.72 -4.37 -34.81
CA GLY A 407 12.45 -5.71 -35.32
C GLY A 407 13.27 -6.81 -34.65
N LYS A 408 13.71 -6.60 -33.39
CA LYS A 408 14.60 -7.50 -32.64
C LYS A 408 14.11 -8.95 -32.60
N TYR A 409 12.81 -9.18 -32.51
CA TYR A 409 12.23 -10.51 -32.30
C TYR A 409 11.79 -11.21 -33.60
N LEU A 410 11.62 -10.47 -34.68
CA LEU A 410 11.05 -10.96 -35.94
C LEU A 410 11.90 -12.05 -36.62
N GLY A 411 13.20 -12.09 -36.34
CA GLY A 411 14.11 -13.11 -36.86
C GLY A 411 14.42 -14.27 -35.89
N CYS A 412 13.73 -14.39 -34.75
CA CYS A 412 14.07 -15.43 -33.76
C CYS A 412 13.77 -16.84 -34.27
N ASN A 413 12.64 -17.02 -34.96
CA ASN A 413 12.23 -18.29 -35.53
C ASN A 413 12.01 -18.12 -37.05
N PRO A 414 12.91 -18.65 -37.91
CA PRO A 414 12.83 -18.48 -39.35
C PRO A 414 11.69 -19.28 -40.00
N LEU A 415 11.02 -20.16 -39.26
CA LEU A 415 9.88 -20.94 -39.75
C LEU A 415 8.56 -20.18 -39.67
N LEU A 416 8.52 -19.02 -39.00
CA LEU A 416 7.31 -18.22 -38.83
C LEU A 416 7.16 -17.16 -39.93
N LEU A 417 5.92 -16.80 -40.24
CA LEU A 417 5.63 -15.57 -40.98
C LEU A 417 5.51 -14.42 -39.98
N ALA A 418 6.66 -13.85 -39.58
CA ALA A 418 6.71 -12.76 -38.61
C ALA A 418 6.61 -11.39 -39.30
N VAL A 419 5.70 -10.55 -38.79
CA VAL A 419 5.53 -9.14 -39.18
C VAL A 419 5.57 -8.28 -37.93
N GLY A 420 6.23 -7.12 -37.99
CA GLY A 420 6.25 -6.16 -36.89
C GLY A 420 5.54 -4.88 -37.24
N CYS A 421 4.97 -4.22 -36.23
CA CYS A 421 4.54 -2.84 -36.38
C CYS A 421 4.98 -1.99 -35.19
N ASP A 422 5.25 -0.71 -35.45
CA ASP A 422 5.66 0.25 -34.43
C ASP A 422 5.19 1.66 -34.82
N ARG A 423 5.14 2.57 -33.87
CA ARG A 423 4.80 3.98 -34.14
C ARG A 423 6.03 4.80 -34.55
N ALA A 424 7.19 4.46 -34.02
CA ALA A 424 8.46 5.15 -34.22
C ALA A 424 9.04 4.85 -35.60
N GLN A 425 8.96 5.83 -36.49
CA GLN A 425 9.46 5.72 -37.85
C GLN A 425 10.98 5.50 -37.89
N GLY A 426 11.72 6.08 -36.94
CA GLY A 426 13.16 5.88 -36.83
C GLY A 426 13.54 4.41 -36.57
N LEU A 427 12.84 3.76 -35.63
CA LEU A 427 13.09 2.35 -35.29
C LEU A 427 12.70 1.41 -36.43
N LEU A 428 11.57 1.66 -37.10
CA LEU A 428 11.15 0.91 -38.28
C LEU A 428 12.15 1.02 -39.43
N ALA A 429 12.74 2.19 -39.64
CA ALA A 429 13.78 2.37 -40.65
C ALA A 429 15.00 1.47 -40.36
N VAL A 430 15.38 1.32 -39.09
CA VAL A 430 16.43 0.37 -38.68
C VAL A 430 16.02 -1.08 -38.99
N GLY A 431 14.79 -1.47 -38.65
CA GLY A 431 14.25 -2.80 -38.95
C GLY A 431 14.26 -3.13 -40.45
N ARG A 432 13.83 -2.19 -41.30
CA ARG A 432 13.86 -2.34 -42.76
C ARG A 432 15.28 -2.49 -43.31
N ARG A 433 16.26 -1.74 -42.79
CA ARG A 433 17.68 -1.92 -43.16
C ARG A 433 18.21 -3.32 -42.82
N LYS A 434 17.62 -4.00 -41.83
CA LYS A 434 17.90 -5.39 -41.47
C LYS A 434 17.05 -6.41 -42.25
N GLY A 435 16.28 -5.97 -43.25
CA GLY A 435 15.42 -6.85 -44.06
C GLY A 435 14.15 -7.34 -43.37
N GLN A 436 13.72 -6.68 -42.28
CA GLN A 436 12.54 -7.10 -41.52
C GLN A 436 11.22 -6.62 -42.15
N ASN A 437 10.17 -7.46 -42.06
CA ASN A 437 8.82 -7.13 -42.51
C ASN A 437 8.14 -6.22 -41.50
N VAL A 438 8.23 -4.89 -41.69
CA VAL A 438 7.70 -3.93 -40.72
C VAL A 438 6.89 -2.79 -41.33
N PHE A 439 5.81 -2.39 -40.65
CA PHE A 439 4.95 -1.28 -41.03
C PHE A 439 4.66 -0.33 -39.86
N ARG A 440 4.20 0.88 -40.15
CA ARG A 440 3.89 1.88 -39.13
C ARG A 440 2.45 1.75 -38.66
N CYS A 441 2.24 1.70 -37.35
CA CYS A 441 0.92 1.56 -36.73
C CYS A 441 0.85 2.31 -35.39
N ASP A 442 -0.36 2.57 -34.92
CA ASP A 442 -0.61 2.84 -33.50
C ASP A 442 -1.04 1.51 -32.85
N CYS A 443 -0.48 1.15 -31.69
CA CYS A 443 -0.86 -0.09 -31.00
C CYS A 443 -2.30 -0.06 -30.46
N LEU A 444 -2.93 1.12 -30.42
CA LEU A 444 -4.35 1.31 -30.08
C LEU A 444 -5.28 1.12 -31.27
N ALA A 445 -4.74 1.04 -32.49
CA ALA A 445 -5.50 0.86 -33.73
C ALA A 445 -4.64 0.16 -34.78
N VAL A 446 -4.57 -1.15 -34.70
CA VAL A 446 -3.68 -2.00 -35.50
C VAL A 446 -4.38 -2.34 -36.82
N PRO A 447 -3.83 -1.93 -37.98
CA PRO A 447 -4.46 -2.13 -39.30
C PRO A 447 -4.30 -3.58 -39.82
N VAL A 448 -4.59 -4.55 -38.96
CA VAL A 448 -4.57 -5.99 -39.22
C VAL A 448 -5.97 -6.54 -39.00
N ARG A 449 -6.40 -7.45 -39.88
CA ARG A 449 -7.74 -8.05 -39.82
C ARG A 449 -7.93 -8.78 -38.49
N SER A 450 -9.13 -8.67 -37.92
CA SER A 450 -9.50 -9.45 -36.75
C SER A 450 -9.36 -10.96 -37.03
N SER A 451 -9.00 -11.73 -36.02
CA SER A 451 -8.92 -13.20 -36.10
C SER A 451 -8.03 -13.74 -37.23
N SER A 452 -6.88 -13.10 -37.47
CA SER A 452 -5.96 -13.49 -38.55
C SER A 452 -4.57 -13.94 -38.09
N ILE A 453 -4.21 -13.66 -36.84
CA ILE A 453 -2.86 -13.90 -36.29
C ILE A 453 -2.87 -15.13 -35.38
N ASP A 454 -1.85 -15.99 -35.50
CA ASP A 454 -1.64 -17.16 -34.63
C ASP A 454 -1.00 -16.77 -33.30
N GLY A 455 0.03 -15.92 -33.36
CA GLY A 455 0.80 -15.46 -32.21
C GLY A 455 0.98 -13.95 -32.19
N CYS A 456 0.81 -13.30 -31.04
CA CYS A 456 1.08 -11.87 -30.91
C CYS A 456 2.07 -11.60 -29.77
N ILE A 457 3.03 -10.71 -29.95
CA ILE A 457 3.88 -10.25 -28.86
C ILE A 457 3.80 -8.73 -28.71
N SER A 458 3.92 -8.24 -27.48
CA SER A 458 4.12 -6.82 -27.19
C SER A 458 5.11 -6.65 -26.04
N ILE A 459 6.34 -6.30 -26.39
CA ILE A 459 7.48 -6.37 -25.47
C ILE A 459 7.98 -4.96 -25.13
N ALA A 460 7.76 -4.54 -23.89
CA ALA A 460 8.13 -3.22 -23.39
C ALA A 460 7.44 -2.05 -24.12
N VAL A 461 6.13 -2.18 -24.35
CA VAL A 461 5.31 -1.21 -25.12
C VAL A 461 4.18 -0.64 -24.27
N ILE A 462 3.34 -1.51 -23.69
CA ILE A 462 2.07 -1.09 -23.05
C ILE A 462 2.29 -0.14 -21.86
N HIS A 463 3.42 -0.23 -21.17
CA HIS A 463 3.79 0.71 -20.11
C HIS A 463 4.06 2.15 -20.60
N HIS A 464 4.12 2.38 -21.90
CA HIS A 464 4.22 3.73 -22.46
C HIS A 464 2.87 4.44 -22.60
N LEU A 465 1.75 3.75 -22.35
CA LEU A 465 0.41 4.31 -22.45
C LEU A 465 -0.04 4.86 -21.09
N ALA A 466 -0.42 6.13 -21.08
CA ALA A 466 -0.54 6.93 -19.87
C ALA A 466 -1.73 6.53 -18.99
N THR A 467 -2.86 6.18 -19.60
CA THR A 467 -4.07 5.83 -18.83
C THR A 467 -4.37 4.33 -18.89
N LYS A 468 -5.09 3.86 -17.88
CA LYS A 468 -5.54 2.46 -17.79
C LYS A 468 -6.36 2.07 -19.03
N GLU A 469 -7.23 2.96 -19.50
CA GLU A 469 -8.12 2.75 -20.64
C GLU A 469 -7.32 2.55 -21.93
N ARG A 470 -6.25 3.32 -22.13
CA ARG A 470 -5.34 3.17 -23.28
C ARG A 470 -4.58 1.86 -23.21
N ARG A 471 -4.09 1.47 -22.02
CA ARG A 471 -3.44 0.16 -21.81
C ARG A 471 -4.39 -1.00 -22.11
N LEU A 472 -5.64 -0.91 -21.66
CA LEU A 472 -6.68 -1.90 -21.95
C LEU A 472 -7.00 -1.94 -23.45
N ALA A 473 -7.11 -0.79 -24.12
CA ALA A 473 -7.37 -0.71 -25.56
C ALA A 473 -6.26 -1.36 -26.40
N ALA A 474 -4.99 -1.23 -26.01
CA ALA A 474 -3.89 -1.94 -26.67
C ALA A 474 -4.02 -3.47 -26.52
N LEU A 475 -4.41 -3.95 -25.34
CA LEU A 475 -4.64 -5.37 -25.11
C LEU A 475 -5.88 -5.88 -25.88
N GLN A 476 -6.93 -5.06 -26.02
CA GLN A 476 -8.10 -5.34 -26.85
C GLN A 476 -7.70 -5.49 -28.33
N GLU A 477 -6.82 -4.64 -28.85
CA GLU A 477 -6.32 -4.80 -30.22
C GLU A 477 -5.52 -6.09 -30.41
N MET A 478 -4.71 -6.47 -29.41
CA MET A 478 -4.03 -7.78 -29.40
C MET A 478 -5.04 -8.93 -29.43
N ALA A 479 -6.05 -8.92 -28.57
CA ALA A 479 -7.09 -9.94 -28.54
C ALA A 479 -7.89 -9.99 -29.87
N ARG A 480 -8.20 -8.82 -30.44
CA ARG A 480 -8.96 -8.70 -31.69
C ARG A 480 -8.25 -9.38 -32.86
N VAL A 481 -6.95 -9.17 -33.03
CA VAL A 481 -6.18 -9.71 -34.17
C VAL A 481 -5.92 -11.22 -34.07
N LEU A 482 -5.85 -11.77 -32.86
CA LEU A 482 -5.69 -13.21 -32.64
C LEU A 482 -6.88 -13.99 -33.17
N ARG A 483 -6.62 -15.10 -33.85
CA ARG A 483 -7.64 -16.12 -34.15
C ARG A 483 -8.02 -16.90 -32.88
N PRO A 484 -9.18 -17.58 -32.83
CA PRO A 484 -9.50 -18.51 -31.76
C PRO A 484 -8.36 -19.53 -31.54
N GLY A 485 -7.94 -19.73 -30.29
CA GLY A 485 -6.77 -20.54 -29.93
C GLY A 485 -5.41 -19.85 -30.15
N GLY A 486 -5.40 -18.66 -30.75
CA GLY A 486 -4.20 -17.84 -30.90
C GLY A 486 -3.75 -17.28 -29.55
N ARG A 487 -2.43 -17.16 -29.36
CA ARG A 487 -1.82 -16.78 -28.07
C ARG A 487 -1.06 -15.46 -28.18
N ALA A 488 -1.12 -14.65 -27.13
CA ALA A 488 -0.32 -13.45 -27.01
C ALA A 488 0.60 -13.47 -25.81
N LEU A 489 1.75 -12.79 -25.93
CA LEU A 489 2.71 -12.55 -24.85
C LEU A 489 2.94 -11.05 -24.65
N VAL A 490 2.76 -10.58 -23.42
CA VAL A 490 2.96 -9.18 -23.02
C VAL A 490 4.08 -9.09 -22.00
N TYR A 491 4.99 -8.13 -22.17
CA TYR A 491 6.03 -7.79 -21.20
C TYR A 491 5.95 -6.30 -20.84
N VAL A 492 5.78 -5.98 -19.55
CA VAL A 492 5.75 -4.60 -19.03
C VAL A 492 6.72 -4.43 -17.86
N TRP A 493 7.27 -3.21 -17.69
CA TRP A 493 8.23 -2.95 -16.61
C TRP A 493 7.53 -3.06 -15.26
N ALA A 494 8.14 -3.80 -14.33
CA ALA A 494 7.66 -3.91 -12.96
C ALA A 494 8.11 -2.73 -12.11
N LYS A 495 7.25 -2.27 -11.22
CA LYS A 495 7.61 -1.29 -10.18
C LYS A 495 8.65 -1.90 -9.24
N ASP A 496 8.42 -3.14 -8.81
CA ASP A 496 9.34 -3.89 -7.97
C ASP A 496 10.46 -4.54 -8.81
N GLN A 497 11.69 -4.06 -8.63
CA GLN A 497 12.86 -4.56 -9.36
C GLN A 497 13.58 -5.69 -8.60
N ARG A 498 12.90 -6.30 -7.62
CA ARG A 498 13.33 -7.46 -6.85
C ARG A 498 12.24 -8.52 -6.79
N LYS A 499 12.66 -9.78 -6.80
CA LYS A 499 11.79 -10.92 -6.48
C LYS A 499 12.56 -11.92 -5.61
N ASN A 500 11.99 -12.32 -4.47
CA ASN A 500 12.63 -13.21 -3.50
C ASN A 500 14.06 -12.74 -3.13
N ASP A 501 14.20 -11.46 -2.77
CA ASP A 501 15.47 -10.76 -2.47
C ASP A 501 16.53 -10.72 -3.59
N LYS A 502 16.23 -11.28 -4.77
CA LYS A 502 17.13 -11.22 -5.93
C LYS A 502 16.87 -9.96 -6.73
N LYS A 503 17.92 -9.13 -6.87
CA LYS A 503 17.93 -7.95 -7.76
C LYS A 503 17.74 -8.35 -9.23
N SER A 504 16.93 -7.60 -9.97
CA SER A 504 16.80 -7.69 -11.42
C SER A 504 18.11 -7.30 -12.15
N THR A 505 18.20 -7.62 -13.43
CA THR A 505 19.31 -7.15 -14.29
C THR A 505 19.43 -5.62 -14.29
N TYR A 506 18.31 -4.91 -14.26
CA TYR A 506 18.26 -3.44 -14.23
C TYR A 506 19.02 -2.85 -13.03
N LEU A 507 18.78 -3.37 -11.82
CA LEU A 507 19.50 -2.93 -10.62
C LEU A 507 20.97 -3.38 -10.62
N ARG A 508 21.28 -4.56 -11.16
CA ARG A 508 22.65 -5.10 -11.19
C ARG A 508 23.60 -4.30 -12.09
N GLN A 509 23.08 -3.57 -13.06
CA GLN A 509 23.87 -2.71 -13.95
C GLN A 509 24.39 -1.43 -13.28
N ASN A 510 24.05 -1.17 -12.01
CA ASN A 510 24.56 -0.03 -11.27
C ASN A 510 26.04 -0.23 -10.89
N LYS A 511 26.95 0.13 -11.81
CA LYS A 511 28.40 0.01 -11.63
C LYS A 511 28.95 0.83 -10.45
N ALA A 512 28.27 1.92 -10.06
CA ALA A 512 28.75 2.79 -8.99
C ALA A 512 28.53 2.17 -7.60
N VAL A 513 27.38 1.52 -7.35
CA VAL A 513 27.13 0.77 -6.11
C VAL A 513 28.06 -0.43 -5.95
N ASN A 514 28.51 -1.02 -7.06
CA ASN A 514 29.42 -2.18 -7.04
C ASN A 514 30.90 -1.81 -6.88
N LYS A 515 31.30 -0.53 -7.04
CA LYS A 515 32.72 -0.13 -7.03
C LYS A 515 33.07 0.90 -5.95
N GLU A 516 32.13 1.76 -5.55
CA GLU A 516 32.33 2.77 -4.51
C GLU A 516 31.20 2.66 -3.50
N ARG A 517 31.55 2.58 -2.20
CA ARG A 517 30.61 2.55 -1.06
C ARG A 517 29.82 3.87 -0.87
N THR A 518 29.48 4.57 -1.94
CA THR A 518 28.51 5.66 -1.93
C THR A 518 27.11 5.09 -1.84
N THR A 519 26.33 5.53 -0.84
CA THR A 519 24.96 5.06 -0.65
C THR A 519 24.07 5.56 -1.78
N GLU A 520 23.05 4.77 -2.16
CA GLU A 520 22.05 5.17 -3.17
C GLU A 520 21.43 6.55 -2.85
N GLN A 521 21.39 6.91 -1.57
CA GLN A 521 20.90 8.20 -1.05
C GLN A 521 21.77 9.39 -1.46
N GLN A 522 23.10 9.24 -1.52
CA GLN A 522 24.01 10.30 -1.95
C GLN A 522 23.94 10.54 -3.46
N GLN A 523 23.73 9.50 -4.27
CA GLN A 523 23.51 9.64 -5.70
C GLN A 523 22.17 10.31 -6.00
N ARG A 524 21.11 9.95 -5.25
CA ARG A 524 19.81 10.62 -5.32
C ARG A 524 19.94 12.11 -5.04
N GLN A 525 20.64 12.51 -3.98
CA GLN A 525 20.85 13.92 -3.63
C GLN A 525 21.61 14.69 -4.71
N LYS A 526 22.67 14.10 -5.27
CA LYS A 526 23.48 14.76 -6.30
C LYS A 526 22.70 14.97 -7.61
N GLN A 527 21.93 13.96 -8.03
CA GLN A 527 21.12 14.09 -9.25
C GLN A 527 19.89 14.99 -9.05
N HIS A 528 19.30 15.03 -7.84
CA HIS A 528 18.25 15.96 -7.50
C HIS A 528 18.75 17.41 -7.58
N GLN A 529 19.94 17.70 -7.04
CA GLN A 529 20.58 19.01 -7.16
C GLN A 529 20.90 19.41 -8.61
N GLU A 530 21.31 18.45 -9.48
CA GLU A 530 21.54 18.70 -10.91
C GLU A 530 20.23 18.97 -11.69
N LEU A 531 19.11 18.36 -11.29
CA LEU A 531 17.78 18.56 -11.89
C LEU A 531 17.11 19.85 -11.40
N GLU A 532 17.33 20.26 -10.14
CA GLU A 532 16.88 21.55 -9.60
C GLU A 532 17.57 22.73 -10.31
N GLN A 533 18.80 22.55 -10.79
CA GLN A 533 19.55 23.58 -11.51
C GLN A 533 19.10 23.76 -12.97
N ASN A 534 18.37 22.81 -13.55
CA ASN A 534 17.80 22.88 -14.91
C ASN A 534 16.40 22.26 -14.94
N PRO A 535 15.37 22.95 -14.40
CA PRO A 535 14.02 22.41 -14.36
C PRO A 535 13.48 22.23 -15.80
N PRO A 536 12.99 21.05 -16.19
CA PRO A 536 12.18 20.93 -17.40
C PRO A 536 10.86 21.65 -17.16
N ASN A 537 10.46 22.49 -18.12
CA ASN A 537 9.18 23.21 -18.14
C ASN A 537 8.03 22.39 -17.54
N ASN A 538 7.46 22.88 -16.44
CA ASN A 538 6.07 22.67 -16.02
C ASN A 538 5.54 21.21 -16.04
N ASN A 539 6.37 20.20 -15.74
CA ASN A 539 5.93 18.79 -15.82
C ASN A 539 5.66 18.21 -14.41
N PRO A 540 4.43 17.77 -14.10
CA PRO A 540 4.04 17.32 -12.75
C PRO A 540 4.52 15.91 -12.36
N LEU A 541 5.18 15.17 -13.26
CA LEU A 541 5.61 13.77 -13.03
C LEU A 541 7.04 13.67 -12.47
N PRO A 542 7.30 12.75 -11.53
CA PRO A 542 8.64 12.55 -10.97
C PRO A 542 9.62 12.01 -12.02
N ILE A 543 10.89 12.41 -11.91
CA ILE A 543 11.98 11.88 -12.75
C ILE A 543 12.69 10.73 -12.03
N HIS A 544 12.74 9.57 -12.67
CA HIS A 544 13.38 8.38 -12.12
C HIS A 544 14.91 8.51 -12.07
N THR A 545 15.51 7.97 -11.02
CA THR A 545 16.95 7.73 -10.98
C THR A 545 17.26 6.40 -11.64
N ASN A 546 18.01 6.41 -12.75
CA ASN A 546 18.32 5.19 -13.48
C ASN A 546 19.02 4.15 -12.59
N ARG A 547 18.57 2.90 -12.68
CA ARG A 547 19.08 1.72 -11.95
C ARG A 547 18.83 1.75 -10.44
N THR A 548 17.74 2.39 -10.01
CA THR A 548 17.18 2.29 -8.64
C THR A 548 15.75 1.75 -8.66
N GLU A 549 15.21 1.40 -7.48
CA GLU A 549 13.80 1.00 -7.33
C GLU A 549 12.86 2.14 -7.73
N PHE A 550 11.73 1.80 -8.35
CA PHE A 550 10.68 2.77 -8.69
C PHE A 550 9.83 3.08 -7.46
N GLN A 551 9.53 4.36 -7.23
CA GLN A 551 8.74 4.81 -6.07
C GLN A 551 7.27 5.02 -6.41
N GLN A 552 6.97 5.33 -7.67
CA GLN A 552 5.63 5.63 -8.19
C GLN A 552 5.45 4.89 -9.52
N GLN A 553 4.19 4.61 -9.91
CA GLN A 553 3.88 3.92 -11.16
C GLN A 553 4.14 4.83 -12.36
N ASP A 554 3.65 6.07 -12.34
CA ASP A 554 3.87 7.05 -13.40
C ASP A 554 5.16 7.85 -13.20
N VAL A 555 6.10 7.72 -14.12
CA VAL A 555 7.45 8.29 -13.95
C VAL A 555 8.12 8.63 -15.28
N LEU A 556 8.97 9.65 -15.27
CA LEU A 556 9.85 10.00 -16.38
C LEU A 556 11.23 9.35 -16.23
N VAL A 557 11.58 8.43 -17.12
CA VAL A 557 12.87 7.72 -17.12
C VAL A 557 13.86 8.41 -18.06
N PRO A 558 14.98 8.97 -17.53
CA PRO A 558 15.94 9.71 -18.34
C PRO A 558 16.76 8.77 -19.24
N TRP A 559 17.00 9.20 -20.48
CA TRP A 559 17.88 8.55 -21.44
C TRP A 559 18.93 9.56 -21.93
N LYS A 560 20.21 9.26 -21.68
CA LYS A 560 21.33 10.10 -22.12
C LYS A 560 21.92 9.55 -23.41
N THR A 561 21.98 10.37 -24.45
CA THR A 561 22.72 10.03 -25.68
C THR A 561 24.22 10.16 -25.44
N LYS A 562 25.01 9.48 -26.28
CA LYS A 562 26.48 9.55 -26.28
C LYS A 562 27.02 10.60 -27.26
N ASP A 563 26.17 11.46 -27.81
CA ASP A 563 26.58 12.56 -28.68
C ASP A 563 27.41 13.59 -27.91
N GLU A 564 28.09 14.48 -28.65
CA GLU A 564 28.93 15.53 -28.07
C GLU A 564 28.16 16.45 -27.11
N GLN A 565 26.85 16.60 -27.32
CA GLN A 565 25.96 17.43 -26.51
C GLN A 565 25.42 16.73 -25.24
N LYS A 566 25.57 15.40 -25.13
CA LYS A 566 25.06 14.56 -24.01
C LYS A 566 23.59 14.85 -23.69
N THR A 567 22.76 14.99 -24.71
CA THR A 567 21.36 15.35 -24.55
C THR A 567 20.61 14.30 -23.72
N THR A 568 19.78 14.77 -22.78
CA THR A 568 18.94 13.90 -21.95
C THR A 568 17.50 13.99 -22.42
N TYR A 569 16.92 12.85 -22.81
CA TYR A 569 15.52 12.72 -23.15
C TYR A 569 14.75 12.06 -22.01
N LEU A 570 13.57 12.58 -21.67
CA LEU A 570 12.71 12.03 -20.62
C LEU A 570 11.64 11.16 -21.24
N ARG A 571 11.65 9.86 -20.90
CA ARG A 571 10.70 8.89 -21.43
C ARG A 571 9.60 8.59 -20.41
N TYR A 572 8.34 8.66 -20.80
CA TYR A 572 7.25 8.31 -19.89
C TYR A 572 7.11 6.79 -19.73
N TYR A 573 6.92 6.33 -18.49
CA TYR A 573 6.65 4.95 -18.13
C TYR A 573 5.56 4.89 -17.05
N HIS A 574 4.62 3.97 -17.22
CA HIS A 574 3.76 3.40 -16.19
C HIS A 574 4.34 2.05 -15.76
N VAL A 575 5.09 2.01 -14.66
CA VAL A 575 5.63 0.75 -14.12
C VAL A 575 4.54 -0.01 -13.36
N PHE A 576 4.34 -1.27 -13.71
CA PHE A 576 3.23 -2.09 -13.25
C PHE A 576 3.48 -2.64 -11.86
N GLU A 577 2.43 -2.68 -11.05
CA GLU A 577 2.43 -3.38 -9.76
C GLU A 577 2.15 -4.88 -9.94
N GLU A 578 2.40 -5.66 -8.88
CA GLU A 578 2.06 -7.08 -8.84
C GLU A 578 0.55 -7.28 -9.13
N GLU A 579 0.23 -8.25 -9.99
CA GLU A 579 -1.14 -8.58 -10.45
C GLU A 579 -1.83 -7.52 -11.33
N GLU A 580 -1.24 -6.34 -11.56
CA GLU A 580 -1.89 -5.30 -12.36
C GLU A 580 -2.11 -5.72 -13.82
N LEU A 581 -1.12 -6.37 -14.45
CA LEU A 581 -1.22 -6.83 -15.83
C LEU A 581 -2.28 -7.94 -15.95
N GLU A 582 -2.29 -8.87 -15.01
CA GLU A 582 -3.28 -9.95 -14.91
C GLU A 582 -4.69 -9.38 -14.78
N ASN A 583 -4.88 -8.36 -13.96
CA ASN A 583 -6.15 -7.67 -13.78
C ASN A 583 -6.60 -6.91 -15.04
N LEU A 584 -5.68 -6.41 -15.87
CA LEU A 584 -6.04 -5.84 -17.18
C LEU A 584 -6.47 -6.92 -18.16
N VAL A 585 -5.75 -8.04 -18.21
CA VAL A 585 -6.08 -9.16 -19.10
C VAL A 585 -7.43 -9.79 -18.71
N SER A 586 -7.76 -9.90 -17.43
CA SER A 586 -9.03 -10.47 -16.96
C SER A 586 -10.27 -9.64 -17.34
N GLN A 587 -10.09 -8.36 -17.68
CA GLN A 587 -11.16 -7.49 -18.20
C GLN A 587 -11.51 -7.78 -19.66
N LEU A 588 -10.74 -8.62 -20.35
CA LEU A 588 -11.00 -9.02 -21.74
C LEU A 588 -11.84 -10.29 -21.76
N HIS A 589 -13.12 -10.17 -22.12
CA HIS A 589 -14.06 -11.30 -22.12
C HIS A 589 -13.79 -12.37 -23.19
N GLU A 590 -13.01 -12.04 -24.21
CA GLU A 590 -12.74 -12.93 -25.37
C GLU A 590 -11.44 -13.73 -25.24
N VAL A 591 -10.71 -13.60 -24.12
CA VAL A 591 -9.45 -14.30 -23.88
C VAL A 591 -9.42 -14.94 -22.51
N GLN A 592 -8.55 -15.93 -22.34
CA GLN A 592 -8.23 -16.56 -21.07
C GLN A 592 -6.75 -16.36 -20.74
N LEU A 593 -6.44 -16.04 -19.48
CA LEU A 593 -5.06 -15.97 -19.01
C LEU A 593 -4.49 -17.39 -18.89
N ILE A 594 -3.42 -17.68 -19.63
CA ILE A 594 -2.77 -19.00 -19.64
C ILE A 594 -1.66 -19.06 -18.59
N LYS A 595 -0.85 -18.02 -18.50
CA LYS A 595 0.32 -17.97 -17.62
C LYS A 595 0.67 -16.53 -17.30
N SER A 596 0.95 -16.22 -16.05
CA SER A 596 1.66 -14.98 -15.68
C SER A 596 2.93 -15.30 -14.90
N TYR A 597 3.94 -14.45 -15.04
CA TYR A 597 5.23 -14.63 -14.39
C TYR A 597 6.02 -13.32 -14.32
N TYR A 598 7.07 -13.34 -13.50
CA TYR A 598 8.01 -12.23 -13.37
C TYR A 598 9.34 -12.60 -14.01
N ASP A 599 9.87 -11.72 -14.87
CA ASP A 599 11.12 -11.94 -15.58
C ASP A 599 12.04 -10.71 -15.50
N GLN A 600 13.08 -10.79 -14.68
CA GLN A 600 14.17 -9.80 -14.58
C GLN A 600 13.72 -8.33 -14.51
N GLY A 601 12.70 -8.01 -13.70
CA GLY A 601 12.19 -6.64 -13.58
C GLY A 601 10.98 -6.33 -14.46
N ASN A 602 10.33 -7.36 -15.01
CA ASN A 602 9.13 -7.23 -15.84
C ASN A 602 8.01 -8.14 -15.33
N HIS A 603 6.77 -7.65 -15.38
CA HIS A 603 5.57 -8.48 -15.30
C HIS A 603 5.22 -8.98 -16.70
N CYS A 604 4.93 -10.28 -16.80
CA CYS A 604 4.71 -10.96 -18.07
C CYS A 604 3.42 -11.76 -18.02
N ALA A 605 2.61 -11.69 -19.08
CA ALA A 605 1.38 -12.44 -19.20
C ALA A 605 1.27 -13.09 -20.58
N ILE A 606 0.84 -14.35 -20.60
CA ILE A 606 0.42 -15.08 -21.79
C ILE A 606 -1.08 -15.29 -21.69
N PHE A 607 -1.83 -14.87 -22.70
CA PHE A 607 -3.26 -15.11 -22.82
C PHE A 607 -3.60 -15.72 -24.18
N GLU A 608 -4.72 -16.43 -24.24
CA GLU A 608 -5.20 -17.13 -25.42
C GLU A 608 -6.61 -16.69 -25.76
N LYS A 609 -6.93 -16.51 -27.05
CA LYS A 609 -8.28 -16.19 -27.49
C LYS A 609 -9.20 -17.40 -27.37
N ILE A 610 -10.32 -17.23 -26.67
CA ILE A 610 -11.29 -18.30 -26.41
C ILE A 610 -11.89 -18.78 -27.73
N SER A 611 -12.04 -20.10 -27.88
CA SER A 611 -12.74 -20.69 -29.02
C SER A 611 -14.25 -20.76 -28.75
N ASN A 612 -15.07 -20.31 -29.70
CA ASN A 612 -16.54 -20.31 -29.61
C ASN A 612 -17.19 -21.72 -29.49
N ASN A 613 -16.41 -22.79 -29.33
CA ASN A 613 -16.90 -24.15 -29.13
C ASN A 613 -16.96 -24.57 -27.65
N SER A 614 -16.91 -23.62 -26.71
CA SER A 614 -16.87 -23.90 -25.26
C SER A 614 -17.93 -23.14 -24.45
N LEU A 615 -19.08 -22.82 -25.07
CA LEU A 615 -20.28 -22.37 -24.35
C LEU A 615 -21.35 -23.47 -24.35
#